data_AF-A0A2X3J9C6-F1
#
_entry.id   AF-A0A2X3J9C6-F1
#
_cell.length_a   1.000
_cell.length_b   1.000
_cell.length_c   1.000
_cell.angle_alpha   90.00
_cell.angle_beta   90.00
_cell.angle_gamma   90.00
#
_symmetry.space_group_name_H-M   'P 1'
#
loop_
_entity.id
_entity.type
_entity.pdbx_description
1 polymer ?
#
loop_
_entity_poly.entity_id
_entity_poly.type
_entity_poly.pdbx_seq_one_letter_code
_entity_poly.pdbx_strand_id
1 'polypeptide(L)'
;MAKTASAEKCFAAKNGPFRIHSLAWQTGAAFRTALDKLIDDTASLHDSALLFMDGDNFKFINDTWGHAAGDAVLIEIAKRLLVFANTRHLAFRLGGDEFAMLLHSVNNEEQASFVLTQLKEIVEQPILLPGEHWVTMTLSIGVALAKDITSAESLMETADRNMYIEKHKQRELLIKQPQRDTL
;
A
#
# COMPACT_ATOMS: atom_id res chain seq x y z
N MET A 1 30.16 -13.96 11.47
CA MET A 1 29.12 -14.16 12.51
C MET A 1 28.79 -12.81 13.14
N ALA A 2 27.49 -12.54 13.28
CA ALA A 2 26.82 -11.45 14.01
C ALA A 2 26.91 -10.01 13.46
N LYS A 3 25.96 -9.63 12.58
CA LYS A 3 25.45 -8.25 12.42
C LYS A 3 24.03 -8.25 11.81
N THR A 4 23.01 -8.69 12.57
CA THR A 4 21.59 -8.50 12.19
C THR A 4 20.63 -8.27 13.38
N ALA A 5 21.12 -8.16 14.62
CA ALA A 5 20.25 -8.13 15.80
C ALA A 5 19.82 -6.74 16.31
N SER A 6 20.08 -5.65 15.55
CA SER A 6 19.88 -4.28 16.07
C SER A 6 18.63 -3.56 15.55
N ALA A 7 17.97 -4.04 14.49
CA ALA A 7 16.76 -3.40 13.96
C ALA A 7 15.47 -3.91 14.65
N GLU A 8 15.44 -5.16 15.08
CA GLU A 8 14.23 -5.77 15.68
C GLU A 8 13.90 -5.22 17.08
N LYS A 9 14.91 -4.78 17.84
CA LYS A 9 14.70 -4.32 19.23
C LYS A 9 14.20 -2.88 19.34
N CYS A 10 14.32 -2.06 18.30
CA CYS A 10 13.86 -0.66 18.36
C CYS A 10 12.37 -0.51 17.97
N PHE A 11 11.79 -1.50 17.28
CA PHE A 11 10.39 -1.49 16.86
C PHE A 11 9.41 -1.88 17.99
N ALA A 12 9.87 -2.65 18.97
CA ALA A 12 9.02 -3.21 20.02
C ALA A 12 8.73 -2.28 21.22
N ALA A 13 9.45 -1.16 21.37
CA ALA A 13 9.44 -0.40 22.64
C ALA A 13 8.61 0.90 22.66
N LYS A 14 7.95 1.29 21.55
CA LYS A 14 7.27 2.60 21.45
C LYS A 14 5.75 2.57 21.33
N ASN A 15 5.12 1.41 21.30
CA ASN A 15 3.67 1.33 21.13
C ASN A 15 3.01 0.83 22.41
N GLY A 16 2.31 1.75 23.10
CA GLY A 16 1.32 1.43 24.13
C GLY A 16 0.23 0.50 23.59
N PRO A 17 -0.68 -0.02 24.44
CA PRO A 17 -1.48 -1.19 24.14
C PRO A 17 -2.29 -0.96 22.86
N PHE A 18 -1.81 -1.55 21.77
CA PHE A 18 -2.48 -1.54 20.49
C PHE A 18 -3.88 -2.08 20.71
N ARG A 19 -4.90 -1.22 20.60
CA ARG A 19 -6.27 -1.65 20.40
C ARG A 19 -6.39 -2.20 18.98
N ILE A 20 -5.86 -3.40 18.77
CA ILE A 20 -6.22 -4.28 17.65
C ILE A 20 -7.50 -5.00 18.09
N HIS A 21 -8.60 -4.26 18.16
CA HIS A 21 -9.96 -4.78 18.30
C HIS A 21 -10.82 -3.87 17.42
N SER A 22 -11.60 -4.29 16.43
CA SER A 22 -11.80 -5.57 15.72
C SER A 22 -12.94 -5.27 14.72
N LEU A 23 -12.88 -5.91 13.55
CA LEU A 23 -13.92 -6.01 12.51
C LEU A 23 -14.09 -4.80 11.57
N ALA A 24 -13.97 -5.07 10.27
CA ALA A 24 -14.06 -4.17 9.12
C ALA A 24 -12.81 -3.29 8.86
N TRP A 25 -11.88 -3.86 8.10
CA TRP A 25 -11.09 -3.08 7.13
C TRP A 25 -12.00 -2.02 6.50
N GLN A 26 -11.61 -0.75 6.52
CA GLN A 26 -12.44 0.35 6.01
C GLN A 26 -12.84 0.03 4.57
N THR A 27 -14.12 -0.32 4.41
CA THR A 27 -14.73 -0.79 3.18
C THR A 27 -14.72 0.32 2.13
N GLY A 28 -15.06 0.00 0.88
CA GLY A 28 -15.29 1.04 -0.14
C GLY A 28 -16.22 2.17 0.34
N ALA A 29 -17.19 1.87 1.21
CA ALA A 29 -18.08 2.88 1.81
C ALA A 29 -17.36 3.80 2.83
N ALA A 30 -16.48 3.25 3.67
CA ALA A 30 -15.68 4.04 4.60
C ALA A 30 -14.64 4.89 3.87
N PHE A 31 -14.05 4.35 2.79
CA PHE A 31 -13.19 5.10 1.88
C PHE A 31 -13.91 6.30 1.27
N ARG A 32 -15.11 6.09 0.72
CA ARG A 32 -15.91 7.19 0.15
C ARG A 32 -16.24 8.26 1.18
N THR A 33 -16.65 7.83 2.38
CA THR A 33 -16.95 8.76 3.50
C THR A 33 -15.74 9.59 3.89
N ALA A 34 -14.53 9.01 3.90
CA ALA A 34 -13.31 9.74 4.23
C ALA A 34 -12.93 10.75 3.14
N LEU A 35 -13.13 10.40 1.87
CA LEU A 35 -12.91 11.31 0.75
C LEU A 35 -13.89 12.48 0.75
N ASP A 36 -15.19 12.22 0.95
CA ASP A 36 -16.19 13.28 0.99
C ASP A 36 -15.86 14.29 2.12
N LYS A 37 -15.47 13.79 3.30
CA LYS A 37 -14.99 14.64 4.41
C LYS A 37 -13.76 15.46 4.07
N LEU A 38 -12.80 14.89 3.33
CA LEU A 38 -11.60 15.60 2.91
C LEU A 38 -11.94 16.73 1.94
N ILE A 39 -12.84 16.49 0.98
CA ILE A 39 -13.28 17.49 0.01
C ILE A 39 -14.01 18.64 0.70
N ASP A 40 -14.81 18.34 1.73
CA ASP A 40 -15.50 19.36 2.54
C ASP A 40 -14.52 20.21 3.37
N ASP A 41 -13.37 19.64 3.77
CA ASP A 41 -12.30 20.35 4.48
C ASP A 41 -11.22 20.88 3.52
N THR A 42 -11.55 21.97 2.84
CA THR A 42 -10.66 22.63 1.86
C THR A 42 -9.28 22.99 2.40
N ALA A 43 -9.15 23.27 3.71
CA ALA A 43 -7.86 23.56 4.33
C ALA A 43 -6.97 22.31 4.36
N SER A 44 -7.53 21.16 4.75
CA SER A 44 -6.81 19.88 4.75
C SER A 44 -6.62 19.30 3.35
N LEU A 45 -7.52 19.61 2.41
CA LEU A 45 -7.48 19.10 1.03
C LEU A 45 -6.19 19.47 0.31
N HIS A 46 -5.79 20.76 0.36
CA HIS A 46 -4.59 21.24 -0.34
C HIS A 46 -3.29 20.57 0.16
N ASP A 47 -3.30 20.08 1.40
CA ASP A 47 -2.18 19.41 2.03
C ASP A 47 -2.34 17.88 2.07
N SER A 48 -3.11 17.31 1.14
CA SER A 48 -3.37 15.87 1.10
C SER A 48 -3.07 15.24 -0.26
N ALA A 49 -2.88 13.92 -0.25
CA ALA A 49 -2.69 13.12 -1.44
C ALA A 49 -3.40 11.77 -1.31
N LEU A 50 -3.95 11.27 -2.42
CA LEU A 50 -4.56 9.96 -2.51
C LEU A 50 -3.59 8.99 -3.18
N LEU A 51 -3.40 7.83 -2.56
CA LEU A 51 -2.73 6.67 -3.14
C LEU A 51 -3.76 5.61 -3.50
N PHE A 52 -3.67 5.09 -4.73
CA PHE A 52 -4.26 3.81 -5.12
C PHE A 52 -3.15 2.79 -5.36
N MET A 53 -3.39 1.58 -4.89
CA MET A 53 -2.41 0.51 -4.83
C MET A 53 -3.05 -0.80 -5.28
N ASP A 54 -2.30 -1.56 -6.06
CA ASP A 54 -2.73 -2.87 -6.55
C ASP A 54 -1.58 -3.89 -6.42
N GLY A 55 -1.94 -5.11 -6.02
CA GLY A 55 -1.04 -6.24 -5.84
C GLY A 55 -0.41 -6.75 -7.13
N ASP A 56 0.90 -6.61 -7.27
CA ASP A 56 1.58 -7.19 -8.42
C ASP A 56 1.66 -8.72 -8.27
N ASN A 57 1.26 -9.42 -9.32
CA ASN A 57 1.32 -10.89 -9.41
C ASN A 57 0.60 -11.64 -8.27
N PHE A 58 -0.39 -11.03 -7.61
CA PHE A 58 -1.12 -11.70 -6.53
C PHE A 58 -1.79 -13.01 -6.97
N LYS A 59 -2.30 -13.06 -8.20
CA LYS A 59 -2.84 -14.29 -8.82
C LYS A 59 -1.80 -15.42 -8.86
N PHE A 60 -0.54 -15.11 -9.19
CA PHE A 60 0.54 -16.10 -9.22
C PHE A 60 0.79 -16.70 -7.83
N ILE A 61 0.71 -15.89 -6.77
CA ILE A 61 0.82 -16.37 -5.39
C ILE A 61 -0.31 -17.37 -5.08
N ASN A 62 -1.56 -17.01 -5.42
CA ASN A 62 -2.70 -17.91 -5.23
C ASN A 62 -2.57 -19.21 -6.02
N ASP A 63 -2.17 -19.12 -7.28
CA ASP A 63 -2.07 -20.28 -8.16
C ASP A 63 -0.90 -21.20 -7.75
N THR A 64 0.17 -20.65 -7.14
CA THR A 64 1.36 -21.42 -6.72
C THR A 64 1.23 -22.01 -5.31
N TRP A 65 0.70 -21.22 -4.36
CA TRP A 65 0.70 -21.57 -2.93
C TRP A 65 -0.71 -21.76 -2.35
N GLY A 66 -1.74 -21.61 -3.17
CA GLY A 66 -3.14 -21.73 -2.79
C GLY A 66 -3.74 -20.46 -2.19
N HIS A 67 -5.07 -20.40 -2.15
CA HIS A 67 -5.81 -19.24 -1.65
C HIS A 67 -5.52 -18.89 -0.19
N ALA A 68 -5.25 -19.88 0.67
CA ALA A 68 -4.89 -19.63 2.06
C ALA A 68 -3.56 -18.85 2.18
N ALA A 69 -2.60 -19.09 1.28
CA ALA A 69 -1.38 -18.31 1.22
C ALA A 69 -1.63 -16.90 0.71
N GLY A 70 -2.48 -16.73 -0.31
CA GLY A 70 -2.92 -15.42 -0.78
C GLY A 70 -3.58 -14.60 0.33
N ASP A 71 -4.49 -15.21 1.11
CA ASP A 71 -5.12 -14.56 2.25
C ASP A 71 -4.09 -14.13 3.31
N ALA A 72 -3.10 -14.98 3.60
CA ALA A 72 -2.01 -14.65 4.52
C ALA A 72 -1.17 -13.45 4.02
N VAL A 73 -0.87 -13.40 2.72
CA VAL A 73 -0.18 -12.27 2.09
C VAL A 73 -1.00 -11.00 2.20
N LEU A 74 -2.29 -11.04 1.85
CA LEU A 74 -3.15 -9.87 1.95
C LEU A 74 -3.22 -9.38 3.38
N ILE A 75 -3.39 -10.27 4.36
CA ILE A 75 -3.40 -9.89 5.78
C ILE A 75 -2.10 -9.20 6.17
N GLU A 76 -0.94 -9.72 5.74
CA GLU A 76 0.36 -9.17 6.13
C GLU A 76 0.64 -7.80 5.49
N ILE A 77 0.36 -7.66 4.19
CA ILE A 77 0.46 -6.38 3.47
C ILE A 77 -0.42 -5.33 4.13
N ALA A 78 -1.63 -5.74 4.47
CA ALA A 78 -2.60 -4.86 5.09
C ALA A 78 -2.11 -4.42 6.50
N LYS A 79 -1.54 -5.31 7.32
CA LYS A 79 -0.88 -4.90 8.59
C LYS A 79 0.25 -3.89 8.35
N ARG A 80 1.09 -4.11 7.34
CA ARG A 80 2.20 -3.21 7.01
C ARG A 80 1.72 -1.82 6.61
N LEU A 81 0.66 -1.74 5.79
CA LEU A 81 0.02 -0.48 5.42
C LEU A 81 -0.58 0.25 6.64
N LEU A 82 -1.18 -0.48 7.59
CA LEU A 82 -1.71 0.12 8.82
C LEU A 82 -0.61 0.66 9.74
N VAL A 83 0.48 -0.09 9.89
CA VAL A 83 1.66 0.35 10.65
C VAL A 83 2.25 1.61 10.03
N PHE A 84 2.38 1.65 8.70
CA PHE A 84 2.86 2.82 7.98
C PHE A 84 1.94 4.02 8.14
N ALA A 85 0.63 3.79 7.98
CA ALA A 85 -0.36 4.84 8.09
C ALA A 85 -0.38 5.48 9.49
N ASN A 86 -0.19 4.66 10.52
CA ASN A 86 -0.17 5.08 11.92
C ASN A 86 -1.43 5.93 12.24
N THR A 87 -1.32 6.92 13.13
CA THR A 87 -2.40 7.87 13.42
C THR A 87 -2.49 9.03 12.44
N ARG A 88 -1.58 9.09 11.45
CA ARG A 88 -1.44 10.24 10.54
C ARG A 88 -2.20 10.05 9.23
N HIS A 89 -2.23 8.84 8.70
CA HIS A 89 -2.83 8.52 7.41
C HIS A 89 -4.01 7.57 7.59
N LEU A 90 -4.83 7.44 6.55
CA LEU A 90 -5.95 6.50 6.54
C LEU A 90 -5.69 5.44 5.47
N ALA A 91 -5.71 4.16 5.85
CA ALA A 91 -5.56 3.04 4.93
C ALA A 91 -6.89 2.29 4.76
N PHE A 92 -7.14 1.84 3.53
CA PHE A 92 -8.38 1.21 3.10
C PHE A 92 -8.06 -0.01 2.23
N ARG A 93 -8.93 -1.03 2.29
CA ARG A 93 -8.92 -2.14 1.32
C ARG A 93 -10.20 -2.03 0.49
N LEU A 94 -10.04 -1.86 -0.82
CA LEU A 94 -11.16 -1.62 -1.73
C LEU A 94 -11.83 -2.94 -2.14
N GLY A 95 -11.02 -3.98 -2.35
CA GLY A 95 -11.44 -5.32 -2.73
C GLY A 95 -10.23 -6.13 -3.19
N GLY A 96 -10.30 -7.47 -3.21
CA GLY A 96 -9.20 -8.30 -3.70
C GLY A 96 -7.85 -7.93 -3.08
N ASP A 97 -6.90 -7.57 -3.95
CA ASP A 97 -5.54 -7.05 -3.71
C ASP A 97 -5.41 -5.52 -3.93
N GLU A 98 -6.54 -4.81 -4.01
CA GLU A 98 -6.60 -3.36 -4.18
C GLU A 98 -6.70 -2.64 -2.82
N PHE A 99 -5.86 -1.63 -2.66
CA PHE A 99 -5.78 -0.82 -1.46
C PHE A 99 -5.80 0.67 -1.82
N ALA A 100 -6.24 1.50 -0.87
CA ALA A 100 -6.12 2.95 -0.96
C ALA A 100 -5.53 3.52 0.32
N MET A 101 -4.84 4.65 0.21
CA MET A 101 -4.35 5.38 1.37
C MET A 101 -4.54 6.88 1.16
N LEU A 102 -5.14 7.54 2.14
CA LEU A 102 -5.21 8.98 2.21
C LEU A 102 -4.05 9.51 3.06
N LEU A 103 -3.18 10.27 2.41
CA LEU A 103 -2.02 10.93 3.02
C LEU A 103 -2.41 12.34 3.45
N HIS A 104 -1.89 12.74 4.62
CA HIS A 104 -2.07 14.08 5.20
C HIS A 104 -0.72 14.77 5.35
N SER A 105 -0.73 16.08 5.17
CA SER A 105 0.46 16.95 5.10
C SER A 105 1.45 16.49 4.02
N VAL A 106 0.92 16.23 2.83
CA VAL A 106 1.65 15.92 1.59
C VAL A 106 1.08 16.79 0.48
N ASN A 107 1.82 17.81 0.05
CA ASN A 107 1.32 18.84 -0.88
C ASN A 107 2.16 19.04 -2.14
N ASN A 108 3.22 18.25 -2.31
CA ASN A 108 4.09 18.30 -3.46
C ASN A 108 4.64 16.91 -3.81
N GLU A 109 5.17 16.81 -5.03
CA GLU A 109 5.65 15.54 -5.59
C GLU A 109 6.85 14.98 -4.85
N GLU A 110 7.72 15.82 -4.29
CA GLU A 110 8.90 15.37 -3.54
C GLU A 110 8.49 14.64 -2.26
N GLN A 111 7.57 15.22 -1.49
CA GLN A 111 7.00 14.58 -0.30
C GLN A 111 6.27 13.29 -0.64
N ALA A 112 5.48 13.29 -1.72
CA ALA A 112 4.80 12.10 -2.18
C ALA A 112 5.79 11.00 -2.58
N SER A 113 6.84 11.34 -3.32
CA SER A 113 7.91 10.43 -3.74
C SER A 113 8.65 9.81 -2.55
N PHE A 114 8.93 10.61 -1.52
CA PHE A 114 9.52 10.13 -0.27
C PHE A 114 8.60 9.09 0.41
N VAL A 115 7.31 9.40 0.55
CA VAL A 115 6.31 8.49 1.12
C VAL A 115 6.22 7.19 0.31
N LEU A 116 6.18 7.28 -1.02
CA LEU A 116 6.15 6.11 -1.90
C LEU A 116 7.36 5.20 -1.72
N THR A 117 8.55 5.78 -1.61
CA THR A 117 9.79 5.02 -1.44
C THR A 117 9.74 4.22 -0.14
N GLN A 118 9.37 4.87 0.96
CA GLN A 118 9.22 4.20 2.26
C GLN A 118 8.13 3.12 2.24
N LEU A 119 7.01 3.39 1.56
CA LEU A 119 5.91 2.45 1.46
C LEU A 119 6.32 1.19 0.69
N LYS A 120 7.02 1.34 -0.44
CA LYS A 120 7.56 0.23 -1.24
C LYS A 120 8.53 -0.62 -0.41
N GLU A 121 9.48 0.01 0.29
CA GLU A 121 10.45 -0.69 1.15
C GLU A 121 9.78 -1.56 2.23
N ILE A 122 8.70 -1.06 2.83
CA ILE A 122 7.95 -1.76 3.87
C ILE A 122 7.14 -2.93 3.28
N VAL A 123 6.49 -2.70 2.14
CA VAL A 123 5.64 -3.67 1.46
C VAL A 123 6.47 -4.82 0.89
N GLU A 124 7.66 -4.55 0.37
CA GLU A 124 8.53 -5.54 -0.28
C GLU A 124 9.27 -6.47 0.69
N GLN A 125 9.12 -6.28 2.01
CA GLN A 125 9.71 -7.18 2.98
C GLN A 125 9.21 -8.63 2.79
N PRO A 126 10.04 -9.66 2.95
CA PRO A 126 9.60 -11.05 2.82
C PRO A 126 8.42 -11.37 3.75
N ILE A 127 7.46 -12.14 3.26
CA ILE A 127 6.27 -12.61 3.99
C ILE A 127 6.44 -14.12 4.20
N LEU A 128 6.40 -14.54 5.46
CA LEU A 128 6.40 -15.95 5.84
C LEU A 128 5.00 -16.53 5.66
N LEU A 129 4.87 -17.52 4.78
CA LEU A 129 3.66 -18.27 4.55
C LEU A 129 3.54 -19.48 5.49
N PRO A 130 2.32 -20.03 5.64
CA PRO A 130 2.16 -21.37 6.19
C PRO A 130 3.03 -22.39 5.44
N GLY A 131 3.71 -23.28 6.17
CA GLY A 131 4.61 -24.27 5.58
C GLY A 131 6.05 -23.80 5.35
N GLU A 132 6.48 -22.71 6.02
CA GLU A 132 7.87 -22.22 6.03
C GLU A 132 8.39 -21.68 4.68
N HIS A 133 7.49 -21.30 3.78
CA HIS A 133 7.83 -20.65 2.53
C HIS A 133 7.88 -19.12 2.68
N TRP A 134 8.79 -18.48 1.96
CA TRP A 134 8.90 -17.02 1.92
C TRP A 134 8.49 -16.51 0.54
N VAL A 135 7.62 -15.50 0.53
CA VAL A 135 7.23 -14.80 -0.69
C VAL A 135 7.43 -13.31 -0.54
N THR A 136 7.59 -12.63 -1.66
CA THR A 136 7.59 -11.17 -1.73
C THR A 136 6.46 -10.75 -2.67
N MET A 137 5.77 -9.68 -2.31
CA MET A 137 4.77 -9.03 -3.16
C MET A 137 5.12 -7.55 -3.25
N THR A 138 5.04 -7.00 -4.46
CA THR A 138 5.17 -5.55 -4.70
C THR A 138 3.78 -4.95 -4.91
N LEU A 139 3.70 -3.63 -4.83
CA LEU A 139 2.49 -2.90 -5.18
C LEU A 139 2.79 -1.91 -6.31
N SER A 140 1.91 -1.89 -7.30
CA SER A 140 1.82 -0.80 -8.26
C SER A 140 1.04 0.35 -7.61
N ILE A 141 1.65 1.53 -7.50
CA ILE A 141 1.11 2.65 -6.73
C ILE A 141 0.93 3.89 -7.61
N GLY A 142 -0.30 4.38 -7.68
CA GLY A 142 -0.66 5.65 -8.29
C GLY A 142 -0.88 6.73 -7.25
N VAL A 143 -0.42 7.95 -7.53
CA VAL A 143 -0.55 9.11 -6.65
C VAL A 143 -1.34 10.20 -7.32
N ALA A 144 -2.26 10.81 -6.59
CA ALA A 144 -2.86 12.08 -6.95
C ALA A 144 -2.69 13.05 -5.79
N LEU A 145 -2.00 14.17 -6.02
CA LEU A 145 -2.02 15.29 -5.10
C LEU A 145 -3.42 15.91 -5.17
N ALA A 146 -4.01 16.21 -4.02
CA ALA A 146 -5.33 16.86 -3.98
C ALA A 146 -5.25 18.36 -4.24
N LYS A 147 -4.03 18.91 -4.24
CA LYS A 147 -3.75 20.26 -4.76
C LYS A 147 -4.24 20.36 -6.20
N ASP A 148 -5.07 21.37 -6.46
CA ASP A 148 -5.71 21.66 -7.75
C ASP A 148 -6.87 20.72 -8.14
N ILE A 149 -7.34 19.87 -7.22
CA ILE A 149 -8.50 19.00 -7.45
C ILE A 149 -9.75 19.57 -6.78
N THR A 150 -10.86 19.54 -7.53
CA THR A 150 -12.14 20.16 -7.14
C THR A 150 -13.22 19.15 -6.78
N SER A 151 -12.98 17.85 -6.96
CA SER A 151 -13.93 16.79 -6.63
C SER A 151 -13.25 15.47 -6.22
N ALA A 152 -13.92 14.69 -5.38
CA ALA A 152 -13.45 13.35 -5.00
C ALA A 152 -13.26 12.43 -6.22
N GLU A 153 -14.14 12.55 -7.22
CA GLU A 153 -14.10 11.76 -8.45
C GLU A 153 -12.82 12.05 -9.25
N SER A 154 -12.48 13.32 -9.46
CA SER A 154 -11.26 13.69 -10.19
C SER A 154 -9.98 13.27 -9.46
N LEU A 155 -9.99 13.28 -8.11
CA LEU A 155 -8.89 12.78 -7.28
C LEU A 155 -8.70 11.27 -7.46
N MET A 156 -9.80 10.52 -7.40
CA MET A 156 -9.79 9.07 -7.60
C MET A 156 -9.35 8.67 -9.01
N GLU A 157 -9.91 9.32 -10.03
CA GLU A 157 -9.57 9.07 -11.44
C GLU A 157 -8.07 9.32 -11.71
N THR A 158 -7.52 10.38 -11.12
CA THR A 158 -6.09 10.69 -11.29
C THR A 158 -5.22 9.65 -10.60
N ALA A 159 -5.57 9.22 -9.39
CA ALA A 159 -4.83 8.20 -8.66
C ALA A 159 -4.88 6.84 -9.39
N ASP A 160 -6.07 6.44 -9.86
CA ASP A 160 -6.29 5.20 -10.63
C ASP A 160 -5.50 5.18 -11.93
N ARG A 161 -5.60 6.25 -12.74
CA ARG A 161 -4.85 6.37 -13.99
C ARG A 161 -3.35 6.24 -13.76
N ASN A 162 -2.83 6.90 -12.72
CA ASN A 162 -1.40 6.84 -12.39
C ASN A 162 -0.98 5.45 -11.91
N MET A 163 -1.84 4.75 -11.15
CA MET A 163 -1.61 3.37 -10.72
C MET A 163 -1.57 2.42 -11.91
N TYR A 164 -2.53 2.56 -12.83
CA TYR A 164 -2.59 1.76 -14.06
C TYR A 164 -1.34 1.93 -14.91
N ILE A 165 -0.86 3.18 -15.08
CA ILE A 165 0.40 3.47 -15.79
C ILE A 165 1.58 2.75 -15.14
N GLU A 166 1.69 2.78 -13.80
CA GLU A 166 2.76 2.10 -13.07
C GLU A 166 2.66 0.57 -13.24
N LYS A 167 1.46 0.00 -13.09
CA LYS A 167 1.21 -1.44 -13.26
C LYS A 167 1.57 -1.92 -14.67
N HIS A 168 1.27 -1.13 -15.69
CA HIS A 168 1.66 -1.45 -17.06
C HIS A 168 3.17 -1.41 -17.27
N LYS A 169 3.87 -0.40 -16.73
CA LYS A 169 5.34 -0.32 -16.79
C LYS A 169 6.00 -1.53 -16.14
N GLN A 170 5.54 -1.94 -14.95
CA GLN A 170 6.06 -3.11 -14.25
C GLN A 170 5.88 -4.40 -15.08
N ARG A 171 4.68 -4.59 -15.65
CA ARG A 171 4.40 -5.75 -16.53
C ARG A 171 5.29 -5.76 -17.77
N GLU A 172 5.51 -4.61 -18.41
CA GLU A 172 6.43 -4.52 -19.55
C GLU A 172 7.88 -4.83 -19.17
N LEU A 173 8.34 -4.37 -18.01
CA LEU A 173 9.69 -4.67 -17.52
C LEU A 173 9.87 -6.17 -17.26
N LEU A 174 8.87 -6.85 -16.71
CA LEU A 174 8.89 -8.29 -16.51
C LEU A 174 8.97 -9.08 -17.83
N ILE A 175 8.30 -8.62 -18.89
CA ILE A 175 8.36 -9.24 -20.23
C ILE A 175 9.74 -9.02 -20.87
N LYS A 176 10.38 -7.88 -20.61
CA LYS A 176 11.67 -7.50 -21.19
C LYS A 176 12.89 -8.11 -20.47
N GLN A 177 12.72 -8.70 -19.29
CA GLN A 177 13.79 -9.46 -18.65
C GLN A 177 13.90 -10.83 -19.35
N PRO A 178 14.94 -11.10 -20.16
CA PRO A 178 15.15 -12.45 -20.67
C PRO A 178 15.30 -13.38 -19.46
N GLN A 179 14.63 -14.53 -19.49
CA GLN A 179 14.86 -15.59 -18.52
C GLN A 179 16.35 -15.82 -18.44
N ARG A 180 16.97 -15.49 -17.30
CA ARG A 180 18.31 -15.99 -17.01
C ARG A 180 18.15 -17.47 -16.78
N ASP A 181 18.26 -18.23 -17.86
CA ASP A 181 18.52 -19.67 -17.81
C ASP A 181 19.68 -19.85 -16.83
N THR A 182 19.34 -20.43 -15.68
CA THR A 182 20.33 -20.77 -14.67
C THR A 182 20.95 -22.08 -15.14
N LEU A 183 22.26 -22.01 -15.42
CA LEU A 183 23.12 -23.15 -15.82
C LEU A 183 23.05 -24.31 -14.84
#